data_AF-A0A356IZE7-F1
#
_entry.id   AF-A0A356IZE7-F1
#
_cell.length_a   1.000
_cell.length_b   1.000
_cell.length_c   1.000
_cell.angle_alpha   90.00
_cell.angle_beta   90.00
_cell.angle_gamma   90.00
#
_symmetry.space_group_name_H-M   'P 1'
#
loop_
_entity.id
_entity.type
_entity.pdbx_description
1 polymer ?
#
loop_
_entity_poly.entity_id
_entity_poly.type
_entity_poly.pdbx_seq_one_letter_code
_entity_poly.pdbx_strand_id
1 'polypeptide(L)' 'MLGKIQKFISEVGVELKKVSWLTRQELIDATWIVFLSSIFLGIFIGCTDFALSKLLSLIIR' A
#
# COMPACT_ATOMS: atom_id res chain seq x y z
N MET A 1 26.58 0.16 -29.13
CA MET A 1 26.09 0.17 -27.72
C MET A 1 24.56 0.09 -27.63
N LEU A 2 23.80 0.82 -28.47
CA LEU A 2 22.33 0.78 -28.50
C LEU A 2 21.70 -0.62 -28.71
N GLY A 3 22.26 -1.46 -29.58
CA GLY A 3 21.74 -2.82 -29.81
C GLY A 3 21.83 -3.76 -28.61
N LYS A 4 22.80 -3.57 -27.70
CA LYS A 4 22.89 -4.35 -26.45
C LYS A 4 21.77 -4.00 -25.48
N ILE A 5 21.40 -2.73 -25.40
CA ILE A 5 20.31 -2.23 -24.54
C ILE A 5 18.95 -2.72 -25.05
N GLN A 6 18.73 -2.68 -26.36
CA GLN A 6 17.50 -3.20 -26.96
C GLN A 6 17.35 -4.71 -26.71
N LYS A 7 18.46 -5.46 -26.81
CA LYS A 7 18.47 -6.90 -26.50
C LYS A 7 18.21 -7.18 -25.02
N PHE A 8 18.82 -6.41 -24.13
CA PHE A 8 18.60 -6.51 -22.68
C PHE A 8 17.15 -6.23 -22.27
N ILE A 9 16.51 -5.17 -22.80
CA ILE A 9 15.10 -4.87 -22.55
C ILE A 9 14.20 -6.02 -23.03
N SER A 10 14.52 -6.60 -24.19
CA SER A 10 13.79 -7.75 -24.74
C SER A 10 13.93 -8.99 -23.84
N GLU A 11 15.12 -9.26 -23.32
CA GLU A 11 15.40 -10.38 -22.42
C GLU A 11 14.67 -10.21 -21.08
N VAL A 12 14.72 -9.00 -20.48
CA VAL A 12 13.98 -8.66 -19.24
C VAL A 12 12.48 -8.83 -19.43
N GLY A 13 11.93 -8.41 -20.57
CA GLY A 13 10.50 -8.60 -20.87
C GLY A 13 10.09 -10.07 -20.95
N VAL A 14 10.99 -10.96 -21.40
CA VAL A 14 10.74 -12.41 -21.43
C VAL A 14 10.81 -13.02 -20.03
N GLU A 15 11.73 -12.56 -19.17
CA GLU A 15 11.84 -13.01 -17.79
C GLU A 15 10.67 -12.54 -16.92
N LEU A 16 10.22 -11.29 -17.09
CA LEU A 16 9.05 -10.74 -16.38
C LEU A 16 7.75 -11.51 -16.68
N LYS A 17 7.65 -12.17 -17.84
CA LYS A 17 6.51 -13.06 -18.18
C LYS A 17 6.57 -14.41 -17.48
N LYS A 18 7.75 -14.85 -17.03
CA LYS A 18 7.92 -16.08 -16.26
C LYS A 18 7.65 -15.88 -14.77
N VAL A 19 7.56 -14.61 -14.33
CA VAL A 19 7.19 -14.27 -12.95
C VAL A 19 5.72 -14.63 -12.75
N SER A 20 5.45 -15.39 -11.69
CA SER A 20 4.11 -15.71 -11.23
C SER A 20 3.49 -14.48 -10.56
N TRP A 21 2.90 -13.61 -11.38
CA TRP A 21 2.08 -12.50 -10.88
C TRP A 21 0.85 -13.05 -10.17
N LEU A 22 0.40 -12.33 -9.14
CA LEU A 22 -0.87 -12.60 -8.50
C LEU A 22 -1.99 -12.60 -9.53
N THR A 23 -2.98 -13.45 -9.31
CA THR A 23 -4.19 -13.44 -10.11
C THR A 23 -4.95 -12.12 -9.87
N ARG A 24 -5.81 -11.74 -10.83
CA ARG A 24 -6.61 -10.50 -10.72
C ARG A 24 -7.46 -10.46 -9.44
N GLN A 25 -7.91 -11.62 -8.97
CA GLN A 25 -8.71 -11.76 -7.76
C GLN A 25 -7.87 -11.51 -6.51
N GLU A 26 -6.71 -12.17 -6.40
CA GLU A 26 -5.81 -11.98 -5.25
C GLU A 26 -5.31 -10.53 -5.15
N LEU A 27 -5.14 -9.83 -6.28
CA LEU A 27 -4.80 -8.40 -6.26
C LEU A 27 -5.90 -7.54 -5.60
N ILE A 28 -7.15 -7.82 -5.94
CA ILE A 28 -8.31 -7.10 -5.41
C ILE A 28 -8.46 -7.41 -3.93
N ASP A 29 -8.34 -8.68 -3.54
CA ASP A 29 -8.44 -9.11 -2.16
C ASP A 29 -7.35 -8.48 -1.29
N ALA A 30 -6.09 -8.49 -1.76
CA ALA A 30 -4.99 -7.84 -1.07
C ALA A 30 -5.22 -6.33 -0.90
N THR A 31 -5.74 -5.67 -1.95
CA THR A 31 -6.06 -4.23 -1.90
C THR A 31 -7.18 -3.96 -0.90
N TRP A 32 -8.21 -4.82 -0.87
CA TRP A 32 -9.35 -4.69 0.03
C TRP A 32 -8.93 -4.82 1.50
N ILE A 33 -8.06 -5.77 1.82
CA ILE A 33 -7.51 -5.97 3.16
C ILE A 33 -6.71 -4.73 3.60
N VAL A 34 -5.85 -4.20 2.75
CA VAL A 34 -5.06 -2.99 3.06
C VAL A 34 -5.97 -1.79 3.24
N PHE A 35 -6.97 -1.61 2.38
CA PHE A 35 -7.93 -0.52 2.47
C PHE A 35 -8.70 -0.55 3.81
N LEU A 36 -9.21 -1.73 4.19
CA LEU A 36 -9.97 -1.90 5.42
C LEU A 36 -9.09 -1.69 6.67
N SER A 37 -7.87 -2.23 6.67
CA SER A 37 -6.93 -2.05 7.78
C SER A 37 -6.47 -0.60 7.94
N SER A 38 -6.25 0.11 6.83
CA SER A 38 -5.89 1.53 6.85
C SER A 38 -7.03 2.40 7.39
N ILE A 39 -8.28 2.13 6.99
CA ILE A 39 -9.45 2.84 7.55
C ILE A 39 -9.55 2.60 9.06
N PHE A 40 -9.42 1.35 9.51
CA PHE A 40 -9.50 1.02 10.92
C PHE A 40 -8.43 1.74 11.75
N LEU A 41 -7.19 1.73 11.27
CA LEU A 41 -6.08 2.47 11.88
C LEU A 41 -6.33 3.98 11.90
N GLY A 42 -6.83 4.53 10.79
CA GLY A 42 -7.16 5.96 10.68
C GLY A 42 -8.21 6.39 11.69
N ILE A 43 -9.28 5.59 11.87
CA ILE A 43 -10.30 5.84 12.89
C ILE A 43 -9.70 5.75 14.29
N PHE A 44 -8.87 4.73 14.56
CA PHE A 44 -8.25 4.56 15.87
C PHE A 44 -7.36 5.75 16.26
N ILE A 45 -6.49 6.18 15.35
CA ILE A 45 -5.62 7.34 15.57
C ILE A 45 -6.47 8.61 15.73
N GLY A 46 -7.43 8.85 14.84
CA GLY A 46 -8.29 10.04 14.91
C GLY A 46 -9.12 10.12 16.20
N CYS A 47 -9.66 8.99 16.66
CA CYS A 47 -10.36 8.90 17.95
C CYS A 47 -9.41 9.20 19.12
N THR A 48 -8.19 8.67 19.06
CA THR A 48 -7.17 8.85 20.11
C THR A 48 -6.74 10.32 20.19
N ASP A 49 -6.49 10.96 19.06
CA ASP A 49 -6.12 12.38 18.98
C ASP A 49 -7.25 13.27 19.49
N PHE A 50 -8.51 12.95 19.17
CA PHE A 50 -9.67 13.70 19.65
C PHE A 50 -9.88 13.53 21.16
N ALA A 51 -9.74 12.31 21.67
CA ALA A 51 -9.83 12.02 23.10
C ALA A 51 -8.74 12.75 23.89
N LEU A 52 -7.48 12.67 23.42
CA LEU A 52 -6.35 13.39 24.02
C LEU A 52 -6.55 14.91 23.97
N SER A 53 -6.97 15.45 22.82
CA SER A 53 -7.21 16.89 22.67
C SER A 53 -8.28 17.40 23.64
N LYS A 54 -9.38 16.65 23.81
CA LYS A 54 -10.41 16.98 24.80
C LYS A 54 -9.89 16.91 26.23
N LEU A 55 -9.13 15.86 26.56
CA LEU A 55 -8.58 15.66 27.90
C LEU A 55 -7.57 16.76 28.24
N LEU A 56 -6.69 17.12 27.32
CA LEU A 56 -5.77 18.24 27.46
C LEU A 56 -6.51 19.58 27.60
N SER A 57 -7.57 19.80 26.83
CA SER A 57 -8.38 21.03 26.95
C SER A 57 -9.09 21.18 28.31
N LEU A 58 -9.40 20.05 28.97
CA LEU A 58 -9.98 20.01 30.31
C LEU A 58 -8.93 20.25 31.41
N ILE A 59 -7.67 19.89 31.17
CA ILE A 59 -6.58 20.06 32.15
C ILE A 59 -5.93 21.45 32.08
N ILE A 60 -5.82 22.00 30.87
CA ILE A 60 -5.18 23.32 30.64
C ILE A 60 -6.15 24.48 30.95
N ARG A 61 -7.45 24.21 31.02
CA ARG A 61 -8.47 25.15 31.48
C ARG A 61 -8.69 25.03 32.99
#